data_AF-A0A3P8KF18-F1
#
_entry.id   AF-A0A3P8KF18-F1
#
_cell.length_a   1.000
_cell.length_b   1.000
_cell.length_c   1.000
_cell.angle_alpha   90.00
_cell.angle_beta   90.00
_cell.angle_gamma   90.00
#
_symmetry.space_group_name_H-M   'P 1'
#
loop_
_entity.id
_entity.type
_entity.pdbx_description
1 polymer ?
#
loop_
_entity_poly.entity_id
_entity_poly.type
_entity_poly.pdbx_seq_one_letter_code
_entity_poly.pdbx_strand_id
1 'polypeptide(L)'
;MLSIRHQRRGLETLTTNSWAMLYGTLVMGAIALIRGDDFSPQWTLSYMGALLYLALFGSVIAFGAYFTLVGRIGASKAAYSTLLFPLVALTISTFYEGYVWHGNAIAGLALILVGNLVMFARPEQFFLRRRLA
;
A
#
# COMPACT_ATOMS: atom_id res chain seq x y z
N MET A 1 4.68 16.10 -2.21
CA MET A 1 4.94 15.08 -1.17
C MET A 1 6.12 15.49 -0.32
N LEU A 2 6.00 15.40 1.01
CA LEU A 2 7.08 15.71 1.96
C LEU A 2 8.30 14.78 1.78
N SER A 3 8.07 13.52 1.40
CA SER A 3 9.12 12.51 1.14
C SER A 3 10.13 12.95 0.06
N ILE A 4 9.66 13.54 -1.05
CA ILE A 4 10.52 14.05 -2.13
C ILE A 4 11.38 15.24 -1.65
N ARG A 5 10.87 16.07 -0.73
CA ARG A 5 11.65 17.16 -0.13
C ARG A 5 12.72 16.64 0.85
N HIS A 6 12.41 15.60 1.62
CA HIS A 6 13.38 14.97 2.53
C HIS A 6 14.50 14.23 1.76
N GLN A 7 14.15 13.56 0.66
CA GLN A 7 15.12 12.89 -0.19
C GLN A 7 16.10 13.87 -0.86
N ARG A 8 15.63 15.08 -1.24
CA ARG A 8 16.49 16.17 -1.73
C ARG A 8 17.42 16.76 -0.67
N ARG A 9 17.18 16.49 0.62
CA ARG A 9 18.05 16.88 1.74
C ARG A 9 19.01 15.77 2.18
N GLY A 10 19.11 14.68 1.43
CA GLY A 10 20.00 13.55 1.75
C GLY A 10 19.51 12.68 2.90
N LEU A 11 18.26 12.82 3.34
CA LEU A 11 17.69 11.98 4.38
C LEU A 11 17.34 10.61 3.79
N GLU A 12 17.91 9.57 4.40
CA GLU A 12 17.74 8.19 3.99
C GLU A 12 16.25 7.80 4.06
N THR A 13 15.73 7.17 3.02
CA THR A 13 14.31 6.78 2.94
C THR A 13 13.89 5.86 4.08
N LEU A 14 14.82 5.01 4.54
CA LEU A 14 14.61 4.09 5.64
C LEU A 14 14.35 4.82 6.96
N THR A 15 15.11 5.88 7.27
CA THR A 15 14.96 6.63 8.53
C THR A 15 13.63 7.36 8.59
N THR A 16 13.20 7.95 7.46
CA THR A 16 11.89 8.63 7.38
C THR A 16 10.75 7.61 7.54
N ASN A 17 10.88 6.42 6.96
CA ASN A 17 9.91 5.34 7.12
C ASN A 17 9.82 4.86 8.58
N SER A 18 10.95 4.66 9.26
CA SER A 18 10.97 4.26 10.66
C SER A 18 10.30 5.28 11.57
N TRP A 19 10.53 6.58 11.35
CA TRP A 19 9.82 7.63 12.10
C TRP A 19 8.31 7.62 11.83
N ALA A 20 7.90 7.47 10.57
CA ALA A 20 6.48 7.38 10.22
C ALA A 20 5.80 6.17 10.89
N MET A 21 6.46 5.01 10.90
CA MET A 21 5.98 3.81 11.58
C MET A 21 5.91 4.01 13.10
N LEU A 22 6.90 4.64 13.73
CA LEU A 22 6.88 4.92 15.16
C LEU A 22 5.68 5.80 15.55
N TYR A 23 5.47 6.90 14.82
CA TYR A 23 4.31 7.76 15.06
C TYR A 23 2.98 7.02 14.82
N GLY A 24 2.90 6.21 13.76
CA GLY A 24 1.73 5.38 13.48
C GLY A 24 1.42 4.40 14.61
N THR A 25 2.44 3.70 15.13
CA THR A 25 2.31 2.77 16.25
C THR A 25 1.91 3.48 17.54
N LEU A 26 2.48 4.64 17.84
CA LEU A 26 2.10 5.42 19.04
C LEU A 26 0.65 5.89 18.97
N VAL A 27 0.22 6.39 17.81
CA VAL A 27 -1.17 6.83 17.61
C VAL A 27 -2.13 5.65 17.70
N MET A 28 -1.82 4.52 17.05
CA MET A 28 -2.63 3.31 17.15
C MET A 28 -2.69 2.77 18.59
N GLY A 29 -1.57 2.78 19.31
CA GLY A 29 -1.51 2.38 20.72
C GLY A 29 -2.35 3.29 21.60
N ALA A 30 -2.30 4.61 21.41
CA ALA A 30 -3.14 5.55 22.15
C ALA A 30 -4.63 5.33 21.87
N ILE A 31 -5.02 5.07 20.62
CA ILE A 31 -6.41 4.75 20.28
C ILE A 31 -6.86 3.45 20.95
N ALA A 32 -6.04 2.40 20.92
CA ALA A 32 -6.34 1.13 21.57
C ALA A 32 -6.50 1.28 23.09
N LEU A 33 -5.62 2.08 23.72
CA LEU A 33 -5.71 2.40 25.16
C LEU A 33 -7.01 3.16 25.49
N ILE A 34 -7.39 4.15 24.69
CA ILE A 34 -8.64 4.92 24.89
C ILE A 34 -9.88 4.01 24.71
N ARG A 35 -9.81 3.04 23.79
CA ARG A 35 -10.89 2.06 23.59
C ARG A 35 -10.96 1.01 24.69
N GLY A 36 -9.91 0.88 25.49
CA GLY A 36 -9.81 -0.18 26.51
C GLY A 36 -9.57 -1.56 25.91
N ASP A 37 -8.93 -1.63 24.73
CA ASP A 37 -8.58 -2.91 24.11
C ASP A 37 -7.54 -3.63 24.97
N ASP A 38 -7.75 -4.93 25.21
CA ASP A 38 -6.83 -5.74 25.99
C ASP A 38 -5.51 -5.93 25.23
N PHE A 39 -4.41 -5.43 25.79
CA PHE A 39 -3.05 -5.69 25.31
C PHE A 39 -2.55 -7.09 25.72
N SER A 40 -3.41 -8.10 25.65
CA SER A 40 -3.06 -9.49 25.96
C SER A 40 -2.81 -10.27 24.66
N PRO A 41 -1.57 -10.28 24.13
CA PRO A 41 -1.26 -11.09 22.97
C PRO A 41 -1.44 -12.57 23.30
N GLN A 42 -1.97 -13.34 22.34
CA GLN A 42 -1.97 -14.78 22.45
C GLN A 42 -0.54 -15.29 22.30
N TRP A 43 -0.01 -15.94 23.35
CA TRP A 43 1.35 -16.51 23.36
C TRP A 43 1.46 -17.79 22.53
N THR A 44 0.87 -17.80 21.34
CA THR A 44 0.90 -18.93 20.40
C THR A 44 1.93 -18.66 19.33
N LEU A 45 2.67 -19.71 18.93
CA LEU A 45 3.69 -19.61 17.86
C LEU A 45 3.10 -19.06 16.55
N SER A 46 1.86 -19.43 16.23
CA SER A 46 1.14 -18.92 15.05
C SER A 46 0.89 -17.41 15.14
N TYR A 47 0.39 -16.91 16.27
CA TYR A 47 0.15 -15.48 16.48
C TYR A 47 1.45 -14.68 16.43
N MET A 48 2.46 -15.12 17.17
CA MET A 48 3.77 -14.44 17.22
C MET A 48 4.46 -14.47 15.85
N GLY A 49 4.37 -15.60 15.15
CA GLY A 49 4.92 -15.76 13.79
C GLY A 49 4.23 -14.85 12.78
N ALA A 50 2.89 -14.78 12.79
CA ALA A 50 2.14 -13.88 11.92
C ALA A 50 2.45 -12.40 12.24
N LEU A 51 2.50 -12.03 13.53
CA LEU A 51 2.85 -10.69 13.97
C LEU A 51 4.24 -10.26 13.48
N LEU A 52 5.26 -11.11 13.68
CA LEU A 52 6.63 -10.83 13.23
C LEU A 52 6.73 -10.76 11.70
N TYR A 53 6.04 -11.67 11.00
CA TYR A 53 6.02 -11.67 9.54
C TYR A 53 5.41 -10.38 8.99
N LEU A 54 4.23 -9.95 9.49
CA LEU A 54 3.60 -8.71 9.04
C LEU A 54 4.41 -7.47 9.43
N ALA A 55 5.00 -7.44 10.63
CA ALA A 55 5.79 -6.30 11.07
C ALA A 55 7.06 -6.12 10.23
N LEU A 56 7.79 -7.20 9.94
CA LEU A 56 9.06 -7.11 9.20
C LEU A 56 8.84 -7.09 7.69
N PHE A 57 8.21 -8.12 7.14
CA PHE A 57 8.05 -8.26 5.69
C PHE A 57 6.92 -7.39 5.16
N GLY A 58 5.74 -7.47 5.77
CA GLY A 58 4.56 -6.72 5.35
C GLY A 58 4.68 -5.21 5.55
N SER A 59 5.49 -4.78 6.54
CA SER A 59 5.64 -3.37 6.88
C SER A 59 7.04 -2.84 6.57
N VAL A 60 8.05 -3.12 7.40
CA VAL A 60 9.37 -2.46 7.30
C VAL A 60 10.01 -2.62 5.91
N ILE A 61 10.07 -3.86 5.41
CA ILE A 61 10.70 -4.17 4.12
C ILE A 61 9.83 -3.67 2.96
N ALA A 62 8.53 -3.97 2.98
CA ALA A 62 7.61 -3.56 1.92
C ALA A 62 7.55 -2.03 1.75
N PHE A 63 7.39 -1.28 2.84
CA PHE A 63 7.38 0.19 2.77
C PHE A 63 8.76 0.77 2.44
N GLY A 64 9.84 0.17 2.94
CA GLY A 64 11.20 0.56 2.54
C GLY A 64 11.43 0.42 1.03
N ALA A 65 11.00 -0.71 0.45
CA ALA A 65 11.06 -0.95 -0.99
C ALA A 65 10.16 0.03 -1.76
N TYR A 66 8.93 0.27 -1.28
CA TYR A 66 8.00 1.23 -1.87
C TYR A 66 8.58 2.65 -1.89
N PHE A 67 9.12 3.15 -0.78
CA PHE A 67 9.70 4.50 -0.76
C PHE A 67 10.99 4.62 -1.57
N THR A 68 11.78 3.54 -1.63
CA THR A 68 12.92 3.46 -2.55
C THR A 68 12.47 3.57 -4.00
N LEU A 69 11.39 2.86 -4.37
CA LEU A 69 10.79 2.93 -5.70
C LEU A 69 10.25 4.34 -5.99
N VAL A 70 9.49 4.94 -5.06
CA VAL A 70 9.00 6.33 -5.15
C VAL A 70 10.15 7.30 -5.41
N GLY A 71 11.30 7.11 -4.78
CA GLY A 71 12.49 7.93 -5.00
C GLY A 71 13.11 7.78 -6.38
N ARG A 72 13.07 6.57 -6.95
CA ARG A 72 13.68 6.27 -8.26
C ARG A 72 12.81 6.66 -9.44
N ILE A 73 11.51 6.35 -9.41
CA ILE A 73 10.59 6.55 -10.56
C ILE A 73 9.60 7.71 -10.35
N GLY A 74 9.62 8.35 -9.19
CA GLY A 74 8.72 9.42 -8.81
C GLY A 74 7.37 8.90 -8.26
N ALA A 75 6.75 9.71 -7.40
CA ALA A 75 5.52 9.37 -6.70
C ALA A 75 4.36 8.96 -7.63
N SER A 76 4.16 9.68 -8.74
CA SER A 76 3.07 9.39 -9.67
C SER A 76 3.20 8.01 -10.30
N LYS A 77 4.42 7.56 -10.62
CA LYS A 77 4.65 6.23 -11.19
C LYS A 77 4.65 5.13 -10.12
N ALA A 78 5.21 5.42 -8.95
CA ALA A 78 5.23 4.45 -7.86
C ALA A 78 3.83 4.18 -7.27
N ALA A 79 2.92 5.16 -7.31
CA ALA A 79 1.52 4.97 -6.92
C ALA A 79 0.82 3.86 -7.73
N TYR A 80 1.30 3.50 -8.92
CA TYR A 80 0.73 2.38 -9.67
C TYR A 80 0.99 1.02 -9.03
N SER A 81 2.03 0.90 -8.20
CA SER A 81 2.29 -0.36 -7.46
C SER A 81 1.17 -0.70 -6.48
N THR A 82 0.49 0.30 -5.89
CA THR A 82 -0.60 0.06 -4.94
C THR A 82 -1.84 -0.53 -5.61
N LEU A 83 -1.98 -0.37 -6.92
CA LEU A 83 -3.07 -0.96 -7.71
C LEU A 83 -2.89 -2.45 -7.97
N LEU A 84 -1.64 -2.93 -7.87
CA LEU A 84 -1.37 -4.36 -7.90
C LEU A 84 -1.72 -5.03 -6.57
N PHE A 85 -1.83 -4.28 -5.46
CA PHE A 85 -2.09 -4.88 -4.14
C PHE A 85 -3.38 -5.68 -4.10
N PRO A 86 -4.55 -5.18 -4.55
CA PRO A 86 -5.77 -5.98 -4.54
C PRO A 86 -5.67 -7.19 -5.45
N LEU A 87 -5.03 -7.05 -6.60
CA LEU A 87 -4.91 -8.12 -7.58
C LEU A 87 -4.02 -9.26 -7.06
N VAL A 88 -2.88 -8.92 -6.46
CA VAL A 88 -1.99 -9.89 -5.80
C VAL A 88 -2.65 -10.49 -4.56
N ALA A 89 -3.31 -9.68 -3.72
CA ALA A 89 -3.99 -10.14 -2.52
C ALA A 89 -5.11 -11.14 -2.83
N LEU A 90 -5.99 -10.82 -3.79
CA LEU A 90 -7.08 -11.72 -4.21
C LEU A 90 -6.53 -12.99 -4.86
N THR A 91 -5.44 -12.89 -5.63
CA THR A 91 -4.80 -14.08 -6.22
C THR A 91 -4.26 -15.00 -5.14
N ILE A 92 -3.50 -14.47 -4.17
CA ILE A 92 -2.99 -15.24 -3.04
C ILE A 92 -4.14 -15.82 -2.21
N SER A 93 -5.17 -15.03 -1.90
CA SER A 93 -6.36 -15.48 -1.17
C SER A 93 -7.11 -16.59 -1.91
N THR A 94 -7.14 -16.57 -3.26
CA THR A 94 -7.72 -17.66 -4.06
C THR A 94 -6.95 -18.96 -3.89
N PHE A 95 -5.62 -18.91 -3.88
CA PHE A 95 -4.77 -20.11 -3.77
C PHE A 95 -4.64 -20.64 -2.33
N TYR A 96 -4.52 -19.76 -1.35
CA TYR A 96 -4.19 -20.13 0.03
C TYR A 96 -5.41 -20.16 0.96
N GLU A 97 -6.40 -19.29 0.73
CA GLU A 97 -7.59 -19.18 1.58
C GLU A 97 -8.83 -19.82 0.94
N GLY A 98 -8.72 -20.31 -0.30
CA GLY A 98 -9.84 -20.88 -1.04
C GLY A 98 -10.90 -19.85 -1.40
N TYR A 99 -10.50 -18.59 -1.60
CA TYR A 99 -11.41 -17.49 -1.87
C TYR A 99 -12.29 -17.75 -3.10
N VAL A 100 -13.61 -17.65 -2.90
CA VAL A 100 -14.61 -17.77 -3.97
C VAL A 100 -14.89 -16.39 -4.56
N TRP A 101 -14.65 -16.26 -5.85
CA TRP A 101 -14.90 -15.01 -6.56
C TRP A 101 -16.39 -14.69 -6.63
N HIS A 102 -16.78 -13.60 -5.99
CA HIS A 102 -18.14 -13.06 -6.07
C HIS A 102 -18.22 -11.97 -7.15
N GLY A 103 -19.39 -11.82 -7.78
CA GLY A 103 -19.61 -10.81 -8.83
C GLY A 103 -19.24 -9.39 -8.39
N ASN A 104 -19.47 -9.05 -7.12
CA ASN A 104 -19.09 -7.77 -6.54
C ASN A 104 -17.56 -7.56 -6.47
N ALA A 105 -16.79 -8.61 -6.19
CA ALA A 105 -15.34 -8.55 -6.16
C ALA A 105 -14.76 -8.34 -7.55
N ILE A 106 -15.34 -9.00 -8.55
CA ILE A 106 -14.98 -8.81 -9.97
C ILE A 106 -15.31 -7.39 -10.42
N ALA A 107 -16.50 -6.88 -10.08
CA ALA A 107 -16.90 -5.51 -10.41
C ALA A 107 -15.99 -4.47 -9.74
N GLY A 108 -15.65 -4.67 -8.46
CA GLY A 108 -14.69 -3.83 -7.75
C GLY A 108 -13.30 -3.85 -8.39
N LEU A 109 -12.80 -5.03 -8.77
CA LEU A 109 -11.52 -5.18 -9.47
C LEU A 109 -11.55 -4.46 -10.82
N ALA A 110 -12.63 -4.62 -11.59
CA ALA A 110 -12.81 -3.94 -12.87
C ALA A 110 -12.82 -2.42 -12.70
N LEU A 111 -13.51 -1.88 -11.68
CA LEU A 111 -13.51 -0.45 -11.38
C LEU A 111 -12.11 0.09 -11.04
N ILE A 112 -11.32 -0.66 -10.25
CA ILE A 112 -9.93 -0.29 -9.93
C ILE A 112 -9.09 -0.24 -11.22
N LEU A 113 -9.21 -1.24 -12.10
CA LEU A 113 -8.48 -1.30 -13.37
C LEU A 113 -8.90 -0.19 -14.34
N VAL A 114 -10.20 0.08 -14.46
CA VAL A 114 -10.73 1.16 -15.32
C VAL A 114 -10.31 2.53 -14.81
N GLY A 115 -10.41 2.77 -13.49
CA GLY A 115 -9.91 4.01 -12.88
C GLY A 115 -8.42 4.23 -13.19
N ASN A 116 -7.63 3.15 -13.19
CA ASN A 116 -6.23 3.23 -13.59
C ASN A 116 -6.04 3.57 -15.07
N LEU A 117 -6.79 2.91 -15.96
CA LEU A 117 -6.72 3.18 -17.40
C LEU A 117 -7.05 4.64 -17.71
N VAL A 118 -8.07 5.22 -17.08
CA VAL A 118 -8.45 6.63 -17.26
C VAL A 118 -7.31 7.57 -16.83
N MET A 119 -6.65 7.28 -15.71
CA MET A 119 -5.52 8.07 -15.23
C MET A 119 -4.31 7.99 -16.18
N PHE A 120 -4.04 6.82 -16.75
CA PHE A 120 -2.94 6.61 -17.69
C PHE A 120 -3.21 7.17 -19.09
N ALA A 121 -4.44 7.07 -19.57
CA ALA A 121 -4.80 7.41 -20.95
C ALA A 121 -4.73 8.92 -21.25
N ARG A 122 -4.52 9.79 -20.24
CA ARG A 122 -4.54 11.26 -20.38
C ARG A 122 -5.66 11.69 -21.34
N PRO A 123 -6.94 11.62 -20.93
CA PRO A 123 -8.07 11.83 -21.84
C PRO A 123 -7.99 13.16 -22.59
N GLU A 124 -7.33 14.19 -22.04
CA GLU A 124 -7.07 15.44 -22.77
C GLU A 124 -6.32 15.25 -24.09
N GLN A 125 -5.33 14.36 -24.17
CA GLN A 125 -4.59 14.13 -25.41
C GLN A 125 -5.42 13.37 -26.45
N PHE A 126 -6.29 12.47 -26.00
CA PHE A 126 -7.21 11.74 -26.87
C PHE A 126 -8.35 12.64 -27.39
N PHE A 127 -8.89 13.52 -26.54
CA PHE A 127 -9.92 14.50 -26.93
C PHE A 127 -9.37 15.64 -27.80
N LEU A 128 -8.14 16.14 -27.55
CA LEU A 128 -7.52 17.15 -28.43
C LEU A 128 -7.23 16.60 -29.84
N ARG A 129 -6.76 15.35 -29.94
CA ARG A 129 -6.46 14.72 -31.25
C ARG A 129 -7.70 14.52 -32.11
N ARG A 130 -8.87 14.32 -31.48
CA ARG A 130 -10.17 14.21 -32.16
C ARG A 130 -10.78 15.55 -32.57
N ARG A 131 -10.30 16.67 -32.04
CA ARG A 131 -10.74 18.04 -32.42
C ARG A 131 -9.92 18.64 -33.56
N LEU A 132 -8.77 18.06 -33.89
CA LEU A 132 -7.83 18.52 -34.93
C LEU A 132 -7.86 17.64 -36.19
N ALA A 133 -8.73 16.63 -36.24
CA ALA A 133 -9.03 15.81 -37.40
C ALA A 133 -10.49 16.05 -37.80
#